data_AF-X0VRJ0-F1
#
_entry.id   AF-X0VRJ0-F1
#
_cell.length_a   1.000
_cell.length_b   1.000
_cell.length_c   1.000
_cell.angle_alpha   90.00
_cell.angle_beta   90.00
_cell.angle_gamma   90.00
#
_symmetry.space_group_name_H-M   'P 1'
#
loop_
_entity.id
_entity.type
_entity.pdbx_description
1 polymer ?
#
loop_
_entity_poly.entity_id
_entity_poly.type
_entity_poly.pdbx_seq_one_letter_code
_entity_poly.pdbx_strand_id
1 'polypeptide(L)'
;MKGRVFSGARPTGRQHIGNYLGAIQNYVKLQQDYECIYCIVDVHALTTLEDTDKLQDNIREMMHDWLAAGLDPQRSILFVQSHVPQVMELHTLLSMVTPLGWLTRVATFKEKARLQPENINYGLVGYPVLMTADIVLYKAETVPVGEDQLPHLELAREIVRRFNNIFGPTFPEPQAKLTDAPIILGLDGVNKMSKSLNNEIELAASPEETRERVMGAFTDPARKYRGDPG
;
A
#
# COMPACT_ATOMS: atom_id res chain seq x y z
N MET A 1 -18.30 -15.58 7.04
CA MET A 1 -17.07 -14.96 6.50
C MET A 1 -17.15 -14.96 4.98
N LYS A 2 -16.91 -13.81 4.34
CA LYS A 2 -17.06 -13.61 2.88
C LYS A 2 -15.79 -13.93 2.06
N GLY A 3 -14.83 -14.65 2.66
CA GLY A 3 -13.55 -15.02 2.04
C GLY A 3 -12.34 -14.36 2.71
N ARG A 4 -11.16 -14.51 2.10
CA ARG A 4 -9.89 -13.91 2.55
C ARG A 4 -9.54 -12.67 1.77
N VAL A 5 -9.14 -11.64 2.52
CA VAL A 5 -8.64 -10.37 2.00
C VAL A 5 -7.15 -10.26 2.28
N PHE A 6 -6.38 -9.87 1.27
CA PHE A 6 -5.00 -9.44 1.47
C PHE A 6 -4.83 -7.97 1.06
N SER A 7 -4.18 -7.18 1.90
CA SER A 7 -3.67 -5.86 1.50
C SER A 7 -2.33 -5.58 2.17
N GLY A 8 -1.48 -4.81 1.51
CA GLY A 8 -0.16 -4.46 2.03
C GLY A 8 0.17 -3.00 1.76
N ALA A 9 0.97 -2.40 2.66
CA ALA A 9 1.48 -1.05 2.46
C ALA A 9 2.94 -0.95 2.92
N ARG A 10 3.71 -0.17 2.16
CA ARG A 10 5.14 0.03 2.44
C ARG A 10 5.31 0.86 3.71
N PRO A 11 6.29 0.55 4.57
CA PRO A 11 6.60 1.35 5.75
C PRO A 11 7.19 2.71 5.34
N THR A 12 6.35 3.75 5.37
CA THR A 12 6.74 5.15 5.09
C THR A 12 6.82 5.99 6.37
N GLY A 13 6.88 5.34 7.54
CA GLY A 13 6.84 5.95 8.87
C GLY A 13 5.40 6.16 9.36
N ARG A 14 5.24 7.10 10.30
CA ARG A 14 3.94 7.50 10.86
C ARG A 14 2.86 7.76 9.82
N GLN A 15 1.67 7.25 10.00
CA GLN A 15 0.56 7.46 9.09
C GLN A 15 -0.04 8.86 9.30
N HIS A 16 -0.64 9.41 8.25
CA HIS A 16 -1.33 10.69 8.29
C HIS A 16 -2.81 10.55 7.90
N ILE A 17 -3.59 11.62 8.08
CA ILE A 17 -5.04 11.64 7.78
C ILE A 17 -5.35 11.12 6.37
N GLY A 18 -4.53 11.49 5.38
CA GLY A 18 -4.66 10.98 4.01
C GLY A 18 -4.58 9.44 3.91
N ASN A 19 -3.69 8.77 4.64
CA ASN A 19 -3.65 7.30 4.67
C ASN A 19 -4.88 6.74 5.37
N TYR A 20 -5.31 7.38 6.46
CA TYR A 20 -6.44 6.94 7.25
C TYR A 20 -7.74 6.92 6.45
N LEU A 21 -8.08 8.06 5.82
CA LEU A 21 -9.28 8.21 4.99
C LEU A 21 -9.16 7.46 3.66
N GLY A 22 -7.95 7.38 3.09
CA GLY A 22 -7.74 6.75 1.78
C GLY A 22 -7.70 5.23 1.80
N ALA A 23 -7.33 4.59 2.92
CA ALA A 23 -7.17 3.14 2.98
C ALA A 23 -7.50 2.52 4.35
N ILE A 24 -6.96 3.06 5.45
CA ILE A 24 -7.01 2.38 6.76
C ILE A 24 -8.46 2.25 7.26
N GLN A 25 -9.31 3.26 7.07
CA GLN A 25 -10.74 3.14 7.40
C GLN A 25 -11.43 1.99 6.68
N ASN A 26 -11.07 1.75 5.42
CA ASN A 26 -11.59 0.60 4.68
C ASN A 26 -11.04 -0.71 5.25
N TYR A 27 -9.78 -0.76 5.66
CA TYR A 27 -9.22 -1.94 6.34
C TYR A 27 -10.02 -2.28 7.60
N VAL A 28 -10.24 -1.32 8.49
CA VAL A 28 -11.03 -1.50 9.71
C VAL A 28 -12.44 -2.03 9.42
N LYS A 29 -13.12 -1.49 8.40
CA LYS A 29 -14.46 -1.94 7.99
C LYS A 29 -14.45 -3.40 7.52
N LEU A 30 -13.44 -3.81 6.74
CA LEU A 30 -13.37 -5.15 6.18
C LEU A 30 -13.18 -6.25 7.23
N GLN A 31 -12.59 -5.93 8.40
CA GLN A 31 -12.40 -6.88 9.50
C GLN A 31 -13.72 -7.49 10.03
N GLN A 32 -14.86 -6.85 9.76
CA GLN A 32 -16.18 -7.37 10.14
C GLN A 32 -16.70 -8.47 9.20
N ASP A 33 -16.29 -8.43 7.94
CA ASP A 33 -16.88 -9.22 6.86
C ASP A 33 -15.95 -10.35 6.36
N TYR A 34 -14.64 -10.18 6.49
CA TYR A 34 -13.61 -11.01 5.87
C TYR A 34 -12.56 -11.50 6.87
N GLU A 35 -11.88 -12.59 6.52
CA GLU A 35 -10.58 -12.94 7.10
C GLU A 35 -9.54 -12.00 6.49
N CYS A 36 -9.15 -10.96 7.21
CA CYS A 36 -8.22 -9.96 6.69
C CYS A 36 -6.77 -10.27 7.08
N ILE A 37 -5.89 -10.13 6.09
CA ILE A 37 -4.45 -10.22 6.21
C ILE A 37 -3.88 -8.88 5.76
N TYR A 38 -3.24 -8.17 6.69
CA TYR A 38 -2.62 -6.87 6.45
C TYR A 38 -1.12 -6.94 6.69
N CYS A 39 -0.36 -6.54 5.67
CA CYS A 39 1.08 -6.72 5.63
C CYS A 39 1.81 -5.38 5.55
N ILE A 40 2.74 -5.13 6.48
CA ILE A 40 3.76 -4.09 6.31
C ILE A 40 4.80 -4.66 5.35
N VAL A 41 4.80 -4.19 4.11
CA VAL A 41 5.64 -4.72 3.03
C VAL A 41 7.01 -4.07 2.97
N ASP A 42 7.85 -4.43 3.93
CA ASP A 42 9.21 -3.90 4.09
C ASP A 42 10.18 -4.36 2.99
N VAL A 43 10.05 -5.59 2.47
CA VAL A 43 10.86 -6.05 1.32
C VAL A 43 10.52 -5.26 0.05
N HIS A 44 9.24 -4.94 -0.19
CA HIS A 44 8.86 -4.03 -1.29
C HIS A 44 9.47 -2.64 -1.14
N ALA A 45 9.70 -2.14 0.07
CA ALA A 45 10.33 -0.85 0.29
C ALA A 45 11.77 -0.82 -0.25
N LEU A 46 12.51 -1.92 -0.12
CA LEU A 46 13.91 -2.04 -0.58
C LEU A 46 14.08 -1.84 -2.10
N THR A 47 13.00 -1.97 -2.89
CA THR A 47 13.05 -1.73 -4.34
C THR A 47 13.38 -0.28 -4.73
N THR A 48 13.17 0.67 -3.81
CA THR A 48 13.35 2.12 -4.06
C THR A 48 14.05 2.87 -2.93
N LEU A 49 14.35 2.22 -1.80
CA LEU A 49 15.03 2.86 -0.68
C LEU A 49 16.52 3.12 -1.00
N GLU A 50 17.03 4.27 -0.56
CA GLU A 50 18.45 4.62 -0.64
C GLU A 50 19.23 4.03 0.55
N ASP A 51 18.62 4.06 1.74
CA ASP A 51 19.15 3.46 2.98
C ASP A 51 18.06 2.73 3.78
N THR A 52 18.46 2.02 4.83
CA THR A 52 17.55 1.25 5.70
C THR A 52 17.51 1.76 7.14
N ASP A 53 18.13 2.92 7.42
CA ASP A 53 18.39 3.39 8.79
C ASP A 53 17.09 3.59 9.57
N LYS A 54 16.04 4.08 8.88
CA LYS A 54 14.71 4.30 9.46
C LYS A 54 13.73 3.17 9.23
N LEU A 55 14.10 2.11 8.52
CA LEU A 55 13.14 1.08 8.09
C LEU A 55 12.48 0.39 9.29
N GLN A 56 13.28 -0.01 10.28
CA GLN A 56 12.76 -0.67 11.49
C GLN A 56 11.84 0.22 12.31
N ASP A 57 12.20 1.50 12.45
CA ASP A 57 11.35 2.46 13.16
C ASP A 57 10.07 2.75 12.38
N ASN A 58 10.15 2.87 11.05
CA ASN A 58 8.97 3.05 10.20
C ASN A 58 8.00 1.87 10.29
N ILE A 59 8.49 0.63 10.39
CA ILE A 59 7.66 -0.56 10.60
C ILE A 59 6.93 -0.47 11.95
N ARG A 60 7.65 -0.12 13.03
CA ARG A 60 7.06 0.00 14.38
C ARG A 60 6.00 1.08 14.45
N GLU A 61 6.31 2.28 13.96
CA GLU A 61 5.38 3.42 13.97
C GLU A 61 4.12 3.11 13.16
N MET A 62 4.28 2.52 11.97
CA MET A 62 3.13 2.15 11.13
C MET A 62 2.25 1.08 11.78
N MET A 63 2.83 0.10 12.46
CA MET A 63 2.07 -0.89 13.22
C MET A 63 1.30 -0.23 14.38
N HIS A 64 1.93 0.69 15.12
CA HIS A 64 1.25 1.45 16.17
C HIS A 64 0.06 2.24 15.62
N ASP A 65 0.24 2.94 14.49
CA ASP A 65 -0.83 3.70 13.87
C ASP A 65 -1.97 2.82 13.35
N TRP A 66 -1.66 1.65 12.78
CA TRP A 66 -2.68 0.68 12.37
C TRP A 66 -3.52 0.19 13.55
N LEU A 67 -2.87 -0.19 14.65
CA LEU A 67 -3.56 -0.63 15.87
C LEU A 67 -4.40 0.51 16.45
N ALA A 68 -3.85 1.72 16.55
CA ALA A 68 -4.55 2.90 17.06
C ALA A 68 -5.75 3.31 16.18
N ALA A 69 -5.63 3.15 14.86
CA ALA A 69 -6.69 3.43 13.90
C ALA A 69 -7.86 2.42 13.96
N GLY A 70 -7.66 1.28 14.64
CA GLY A 70 -8.69 0.28 14.89
C GLY A 70 -8.46 -1.08 14.25
N LEU A 71 -7.29 -1.35 13.66
CA LEU A 71 -6.96 -2.69 13.19
C LEU A 71 -6.77 -3.61 14.40
N ASP A 72 -7.71 -4.55 14.58
CA ASP A 72 -7.69 -5.51 15.68
C ASP A 72 -6.93 -6.82 15.32
N PRO A 73 -5.82 -7.16 16.00
CA PRO A 73 -5.08 -8.40 15.76
C PRO A 73 -5.85 -9.67 16.19
N GLN A 74 -6.93 -9.54 16.96
CA GLN A 74 -7.82 -10.68 17.27
C GLN A 74 -8.76 -11.00 16.10
N ARG A 75 -8.94 -10.06 15.16
CA ARG A 75 -9.84 -10.19 14.00
C ARG A 75 -9.08 -10.34 12.68
N SER A 76 -7.81 -9.97 12.64
CA SER A 76 -7.02 -9.94 11.42
C SER A 76 -5.58 -10.33 11.67
N ILE A 77 -4.94 -10.88 10.66
CA ILE A 77 -3.51 -11.18 10.69
C ILE A 77 -2.77 -9.88 10.32
N LEU A 78 -1.98 -9.36 11.25
CA LEU A 78 -1.10 -8.22 11.04
C LEU A 78 0.35 -8.71 11.10
N PHE A 79 1.13 -8.47 10.06
CA PHE A 79 2.52 -8.95 10.03
C PHE A 79 3.45 -8.08 9.18
N VAL A 80 4.75 -8.35 9.30
CA VAL A 80 5.83 -7.72 8.52
C VAL A 80 6.30 -8.71 7.46
N GLN A 81 6.40 -8.28 6.21
CA GLN A 81 6.68 -9.16 5.07
C GLN A 81 7.96 -9.98 5.24
N SER A 82 9.06 -9.35 5.64
CA SER A 82 10.35 -10.03 5.85
C SER A 82 10.33 -11.11 6.94
N HIS A 83 9.37 -11.07 7.86
CA HIS A 83 9.23 -12.06 8.93
C HIS A 83 8.59 -13.38 8.44
N VAL A 84 8.10 -13.43 7.20
CA VAL A 84 7.49 -14.61 6.57
C VAL A 84 8.34 -15.03 5.37
N PRO A 85 9.40 -15.83 5.56
CA PRO A 85 10.32 -16.20 4.50
C PRO A 85 9.66 -16.95 3.34
N GLN A 86 8.50 -17.58 3.57
CA GLN A 86 7.71 -18.27 2.56
C GLN A 86 7.22 -17.33 1.45
N VAL A 87 7.08 -16.03 1.73
CA VAL A 87 6.80 -15.02 0.69
C VAL A 87 7.94 -14.99 -0.34
N MET A 88 9.19 -14.98 0.13
CA MET A 88 10.38 -14.93 -0.73
C MET A 88 10.63 -16.26 -1.46
N GLU A 89 10.35 -17.39 -0.79
CA GLU A 89 10.40 -18.72 -1.43
C GLU A 89 9.36 -18.80 -2.56
N LEU A 90 8.12 -18.41 -2.30
CA LEU A 90 7.06 -18.42 -3.30
C LEU A 90 7.34 -17.42 -4.43
N HIS A 91 7.84 -16.23 -4.11
CA HIS A 91 8.31 -15.27 -5.12
C HIS A 91 9.33 -15.91 -6.06
N THR A 92 10.30 -16.66 -5.52
CA THR A 92 11.30 -17.37 -6.32
C THR A 92 10.64 -18.36 -7.27
N LEU A 93 9.69 -19.16 -6.80
CA LEU A 93 8.98 -20.13 -7.64
C LEU A 93 8.12 -19.45 -8.72
N LEU A 94 7.39 -18.39 -8.36
CA LEU A 94 6.57 -17.62 -9.30
C LEU A 94 7.43 -16.91 -10.36
N SER A 95 8.66 -16.53 -10.02
CA SER A 95 9.58 -15.90 -10.99
C SER A 95 9.95 -16.85 -12.13
N MET A 96 10.05 -18.16 -11.89
CA MET A 96 10.37 -19.16 -12.90
C MET A 96 9.27 -19.35 -13.94
N VAL A 97 8.02 -18.99 -13.61
CA VAL A 97 6.89 -19.06 -14.56
C VAL A 97 6.53 -17.72 -15.17
N THR A 98 7.08 -16.61 -14.68
CA THR A 98 6.69 -15.26 -15.12
C THR A 98 7.59 -14.76 -16.25
N PRO A 99 7.08 -14.56 -17.48
CA PRO A 99 7.88 -14.02 -18.57
C PRO A 99 8.34 -12.59 -18.28
N LEU A 100 9.64 -12.31 -18.47
CA LEU A 100 10.21 -10.98 -18.28
C LEU A 100 9.49 -9.89 -19.10
N GLY A 101 9.04 -10.23 -20.31
CA GLY A 101 8.31 -9.30 -21.17
C GLY A 101 6.99 -8.82 -20.58
N TRP A 102 6.35 -9.56 -19.66
CA TRP A 102 5.14 -9.10 -18.97
C TRP A 102 5.49 -7.94 -18.03
N LEU A 103 6.57 -8.09 -17.28
CA LEU A 103 7.02 -7.14 -16.26
C LEU A 103 7.51 -5.82 -16.89
N THR A 104 8.30 -5.88 -17.96
CA THR A 104 8.87 -4.69 -18.60
C THR A 104 7.83 -3.83 -19.33
N ARG A 105 6.62 -4.36 -19.56
CA ARG A 105 5.52 -3.63 -20.21
C ARG A 105 4.63 -2.86 -19.24
N VAL A 106 4.71 -3.14 -17.93
CA VAL A 106 3.88 -2.47 -16.91
C VAL A 106 4.16 -0.97 -16.90
N ALA A 107 3.11 -0.15 -17.04
CA ALA A 107 3.23 1.30 -17.16
C ALA A 107 3.95 1.93 -15.95
N THR A 108 3.61 1.51 -14.73
CA THR A 108 4.25 2.02 -13.51
C THR A 108 5.75 1.72 -13.44
N PHE A 109 6.19 0.58 -14.00
CA PHE A 109 7.62 0.27 -14.05
C PHE A 109 8.34 1.24 -14.99
N LYS A 110 7.77 1.47 -16.18
CA LYS A 110 8.32 2.43 -17.16
C LYS A 110 8.37 3.85 -16.59
N GLU A 111 7.34 4.26 -15.85
CA GLU A 111 7.31 5.56 -15.21
C GLU A 111 8.38 5.71 -14.13
N LYS A 112 8.50 4.73 -13.21
CA LYS A 112 9.55 4.73 -12.19
C LYS A 112 10.95 4.71 -12.81
N ALA A 113 11.16 3.89 -13.83
CA ALA A 113 12.42 3.84 -14.58
C ALA A 113 12.77 5.19 -15.24
N ARG A 114 11.78 5.94 -15.71
CA ARG A 114 11.98 7.29 -16.26
C ARG A 114 12.31 8.32 -15.18
N LEU A 115 11.64 8.24 -14.02
CA LEU A 115 11.84 9.19 -12.91
C LEU A 115 13.12 8.92 -12.13
N GLN A 116 13.59 7.67 -12.09
CA GLN A 116 14.77 7.23 -11.35
C GLN A 116 15.66 6.35 -12.24
N PRO A 117 16.27 6.92 -13.31
CA PRO A 117 17.05 6.15 -14.27
C PRO A 117 18.27 5.46 -13.65
N GLU A 118 18.81 6.03 -12.57
CA GLU A 118 19.98 5.50 -11.85
C GLU A 118 19.62 4.34 -10.89
N ASN A 119 18.33 4.06 -10.66
CA ASN A 119 17.87 3.01 -9.73
C ASN A 119 16.88 2.02 -10.39
N ILE A 120 17.25 1.51 -11.56
CA ILE A 120 16.50 0.44 -12.24
C ILE A 120 17.11 -0.91 -11.85
N ASN A 121 16.60 -1.50 -10.78
CA ASN A 121 17.11 -2.77 -10.26
C ASN A 121 16.15 -3.96 -10.52
N TYR A 122 16.67 -5.18 -10.37
CA TYR A 122 15.89 -6.42 -10.58
C TYR A 122 14.67 -6.51 -9.65
N GLY A 123 14.80 -6.05 -8.41
CA GLY A 123 13.68 -5.99 -7.46
C GLY A 123 12.56 -5.08 -7.96
N LEU A 124 12.90 -3.93 -8.56
CA LEU A 124 11.93 -2.97 -9.08
C LEU A 124 11.18 -3.50 -10.31
N VAL A 125 11.78 -4.33 -11.17
CA VAL A 125 11.04 -4.98 -12.26
C VAL A 125 10.27 -6.21 -11.76
N GLY A 126 10.80 -6.92 -10.76
CA GLY A 126 10.24 -8.13 -10.18
C GLY A 126 9.15 -7.92 -9.14
N TYR A 127 8.93 -6.70 -8.65
CA TYR A 127 7.98 -6.43 -7.56
C TYR A 127 6.54 -6.92 -7.82
N PRO A 128 5.98 -6.95 -9.04
CA PRO A 128 4.63 -7.50 -9.23
C PRO A 128 4.56 -9.01 -8.98
N VAL A 129 5.67 -9.73 -9.20
CA VAL A 129 5.79 -11.15 -8.84
C VAL A 129 5.84 -11.32 -7.33
N LEU A 130 6.57 -10.44 -6.63
CA LEU A 130 6.60 -10.42 -5.16
C LEU A 130 5.22 -10.12 -4.57
N MET A 131 4.52 -9.12 -5.12
CA MET A 131 3.14 -8.78 -4.77
C MET A 131 2.19 -9.96 -5.02
N THR A 132 2.39 -10.72 -6.11
CA THR A 132 1.61 -11.94 -6.37
C THR A 132 1.86 -12.99 -5.29
N ALA A 133 3.12 -13.20 -4.88
CA ALA A 133 3.46 -14.10 -3.79
C ALA A 133 2.81 -13.69 -2.47
N ASP A 134 2.83 -12.39 -2.15
CA ASP A 134 2.16 -11.84 -0.95
C ASP A 134 0.68 -12.21 -0.90
N ILE A 135 -0.04 -12.07 -2.02
CA ILE A 135 -1.48 -12.34 -2.11
C ILE A 135 -1.77 -13.85 -2.03
N VAL A 136 -1.08 -14.65 -2.85
CA VAL A 136 -1.49 -16.04 -3.10
C VAL A 136 -0.94 -17.02 -2.06
N LEU A 137 0.11 -16.65 -1.32
CA LEU A 137 0.60 -17.44 -0.18
C LEU A 137 -0.54 -17.73 0.82
N TYR A 138 -1.39 -16.74 1.05
CA TYR A 138 -2.52 -16.85 1.97
C TYR A 138 -3.83 -17.30 1.29
N LYS A 139 -3.78 -17.58 -0.03
CA LYS A 139 -4.95 -17.87 -0.87
C LYS A 139 -6.02 -16.79 -0.76
N ALA A 140 -5.61 -15.52 -0.78
CA ALA A 140 -6.54 -14.41 -0.74
C ALA A 140 -7.29 -14.30 -2.08
N GLU A 141 -8.61 -14.35 -2.01
CA GLU A 141 -9.50 -14.26 -3.17
C GLU A 141 -9.93 -12.82 -3.46
N THR A 142 -9.78 -11.93 -2.48
CA THR A 142 -10.19 -10.54 -2.57
C THR A 142 -9.02 -9.61 -2.23
N VAL A 143 -8.79 -8.60 -3.07
CA VAL A 143 -7.75 -7.59 -2.86
C VAL A 143 -8.40 -6.21 -2.96
N PRO A 144 -8.48 -5.43 -1.86
CA PRO A 144 -8.96 -4.06 -1.89
C PRO A 144 -7.94 -3.18 -2.61
N VAL A 145 -8.35 -2.57 -3.71
CA VAL A 145 -7.47 -1.78 -4.58
C VAL A 145 -8.19 -0.56 -5.16
N GLY A 146 -7.42 0.50 -5.40
CA GLY A 146 -7.83 1.58 -6.29
C GLY A 146 -7.75 1.17 -7.77
N GLU A 147 -8.38 1.95 -8.64
CA GLU A 147 -8.36 1.71 -10.09
C GLU A 147 -6.95 1.68 -10.69
N ASP A 148 -6.03 2.46 -10.10
CA ASP A 148 -4.64 2.58 -10.51
C ASP A 148 -3.83 1.28 -10.30
N GLN A 149 -4.27 0.40 -9.41
CA GLN A 149 -3.61 -0.88 -9.10
C GLN A 149 -4.21 -2.08 -9.85
N LEU A 150 -5.32 -1.88 -10.59
CA LEU A 150 -5.93 -2.95 -11.40
C LEU A 150 -4.95 -3.61 -12.38
N PRO A 151 -4.04 -2.88 -13.06
CA PRO A 151 -3.06 -3.50 -13.95
C PRO A 151 -2.12 -4.49 -13.24
N HIS A 152 -1.71 -4.20 -12.00
CA HIS A 152 -0.85 -5.12 -11.23
C HIS A 152 -1.63 -6.34 -10.77
N LEU A 153 -2.89 -6.15 -10.37
CA LEU A 153 -3.75 -7.28 -10.01
C LEU A 153 -4.01 -8.18 -11.21
N GLU A 154 -4.22 -7.63 -12.41
CA GLU A 154 -4.38 -8.45 -13.61
C GLU A 154 -3.12 -9.27 -13.91
N LEU A 155 -1.93 -8.67 -13.75
CA LEU A 155 -0.69 -9.41 -13.88
C LEU A 155 -0.57 -10.54 -12.84
N ALA A 156 -1.00 -10.31 -11.60
CA ALA A 156 -1.05 -11.37 -10.58
C ALA A 156 -1.99 -12.51 -11.00
N ARG A 157 -3.14 -12.20 -11.61
CA ARG A 157 -4.09 -13.18 -12.15
C ARG A 157 -3.47 -13.96 -13.32
N GLU A 158 -2.76 -13.30 -14.24
CA GLU A 158 -2.02 -13.96 -15.32
C GLU A 158 -0.97 -14.95 -14.80
N ILE A 159 -0.20 -14.55 -13.79
CA ILE A 159 0.81 -15.41 -13.14
C ILE A 159 0.12 -16.62 -12.49
N VAL A 160 -0.98 -16.42 -11.76
CA VAL A 160 -1.76 -17.50 -11.14
C VAL A 160 -2.30 -18.49 -12.18
N ARG A 161 -2.96 -17.98 -13.24
CA ARG A 161 -3.49 -18.82 -14.32
C ARG A 161 -2.38 -19.64 -14.95
N ARG A 162 -1.23 -19.03 -15.23
CA ARG A 162 -0.07 -19.71 -15.81
C ARG A 162 0.51 -20.77 -14.87
N PHE A 163 0.69 -20.46 -13.60
CA PHE A 163 1.17 -21.41 -12.59
C PHE A 163 0.23 -22.62 -12.51
N ASN A 164 -1.08 -22.38 -12.37
CA ASN A 164 -2.08 -23.43 -12.28
C ASN A 164 -2.15 -24.31 -13.55
N ASN A 165 -1.93 -23.74 -14.73
CA ASN A 165 -1.89 -24.50 -15.98
C ASN A 165 -0.68 -25.44 -16.06
N ILE A 166 0.46 -25.04 -15.49
CA ILE A 166 1.70 -25.83 -15.54
C ILE A 166 1.71 -26.91 -14.44
N PHE A 167 1.29 -26.56 -13.23
CA PHE A 167 1.46 -27.40 -12.04
C PHE A 167 0.16 -27.95 -11.45
N GLY A 168 -1.00 -27.58 -12.01
CA GLY A 168 -2.32 -27.95 -11.51
C GLY A 168 -2.95 -26.88 -10.60
N PRO A 169 -4.26 -26.98 -10.33
CA PRO A 169 -5.04 -25.96 -9.62
C PRO A 169 -4.56 -25.81 -8.17
N THR A 170 -3.76 -24.77 -7.91
CA THR A 170 -3.08 -24.55 -6.63
C THR A 170 -3.56 -23.27 -5.93
N PHE A 171 -3.58 -22.16 -6.65
CA PHE A 171 -3.94 -20.84 -6.12
C PHE A 171 -5.27 -20.35 -6.68
N PRO A 172 -6.15 -19.75 -5.85
CA PRO A 172 -7.32 -19.05 -6.36
C PRO A 172 -6.89 -17.78 -7.10
N GLU A 173 -7.68 -17.39 -8.10
CA GLU A 173 -7.43 -16.15 -8.85
C GLU A 173 -7.99 -14.94 -8.07
N PRO A 174 -7.13 -13.98 -7.66
CA PRO A 174 -7.56 -12.87 -6.82
C PRO A 174 -8.46 -11.90 -7.58
N GLN A 175 -9.52 -11.44 -6.92
CA GLN A 175 -10.51 -10.50 -7.44
C GLN A 175 -10.33 -9.12 -6.83
N ALA A 176 -10.52 -8.08 -7.63
CA ALA A 176 -10.51 -6.71 -7.15
C ALA A 176 -11.75 -6.45 -6.29
N LYS A 177 -11.54 -5.80 -5.15
CA LYS A 177 -12.60 -5.06 -4.46
C LYS A 177 -12.28 -3.58 -4.61
N LEU A 178 -12.96 -2.91 -5.53
CA LEU A 178 -12.79 -1.47 -5.69
C LEU A 178 -13.20 -0.77 -4.41
N THR A 179 -12.34 0.13 -3.96
CA THR A 179 -12.56 0.95 -2.77
C THR A 179 -12.59 2.40 -3.16
N ASP A 180 -13.56 3.15 -2.62
CA ASP A 180 -13.52 4.60 -2.68
C ASP A 180 -12.32 5.08 -1.86
N ALA A 181 -11.24 5.45 -2.54
CA ALA A 181 -10.01 5.96 -1.94
C ALA A 181 -9.89 7.45 -2.28
N PRO A 182 -10.55 8.34 -1.52
CA PRO A 182 -10.51 9.77 -1.82
C PRO A 182 -9.06 10.27 -1.73
N ILE A 183 -8.65 11.05 -2.73
CA ILE A 183 -7.39 11.78 -2.65
C ILE A 183 -7.61 12.96 -1.70
N ILE A 184 -7.01 12.87 -0.52
CA ILE A 184 -7.04 13.96 0.45
C ILE A 184 -5.95 14.97 0.09
N LEU A 185 -6.36 16.22 -0.15
CA LEU A 185 -5.44 17.34 -0.36
C LEU A 185 -4.67 17.62 0.95
N GLY A 186 -3.42 18.04 0.81
CA GLY A 186 -2.61 18.49 1.91
C GLY A 186 -3.05 19.87 2.41
N LEU A 187 -2.40 20.32 3.48
CA LEU A 187 -2.59 21.64 4.06
C LEU A 187 -2.19 22.78 3.12
N ASP A 188 -1.52 22.48 2.01
CA ASP A 188 -1.22 23.44 0.94
C ASP A 188 -2.41 23.69 0.00
N GLY A 189 -3.48 22.90 0.08
CA GLY A 189 -4.72 23.05 -0.69
C GLY A 189 -4.61 22.66 -2.17
N VAL A 190 -3.45 22.19 -2.64
CA VAL A 190 -3.22 21.93 -4.08
C VAL A 190 -2.65 20.54 -4.34
N ASN A 191 -1.75 20.04 -3.50
CA ASN A 191 -1.14 18.74 -3.69
C ASN A 191 -1.83 17.69 -2.84
N LYS A 192 -1.67 16.43 -3.21
CA LYS A 192 -2.04 15.31 -2.34
C LYS A 192 -1.26 15.39 -1.02
N MET A 193 -1.92 15.09 0.08
CA MET A 193 -1.30 15.01 1.40
C MET A 193 -0.14 14.01 1.38
N SER A 194 1.07 14.47 1.70
CA SER A 194 2.30 13.68 1.70
C SER A 194 3.37 14.30 2.60
N LYS A 195 4.12 13.43 3.29
CA LYS A 195 5.23 13.85 4.16
C LYS A 195 6.35 14.57 3.43
N SER A 196 6.63 14.16 2.20
CA SER A 196 7.67 14.77 1.37
C SER A 196 7.41 16.25 1.08
N LEU A 197 6.15 16.67 1.14
CA LEU A 197 5.75 18.07 0.95
C LEU A 197 5.51 18.78 2.29
N ASN A 198 5.67 18.09 3.43
CA ASN A 198 5.37 18.59 4.78
C ASN A 198 3.98 19.26 4.87
N ASN A 199 2.99 18.70 4.15
CA ASN A 199 1.63 19.24 4.05
C ASN A 199 0.60 18.32 4.71
N GLU A 200 1.03 17.47 5.64
CA GLU A 200 0.23 16.46 6.30
C GLU A 200 -0.11 16.79 7.76
N ILE A 201 -1.08 16.03 8.29
CA ILE A 201 -1.36 15.91 9.72
C ILE A 201 -1.18 14.44 10.09
N GLU A 202 -0.19 14.14 10.92
CA GLU A 202 0.06 12.78 11.43
C GLU A 202 -1.07 12.31 12.34
N LEU A 203 -1.38 11.01 12.35
CA LEU A 203 -2.40 10.44 13.23
C LEU A 203 -2.01 10.53 14.72
N ALA A 204 -0.70 10.42 14.99
CA ALA A 204 -0.13 10.53 16.32
C ALA A 204 0.17 11.99 16.75
N ALA A 205 -0.22 12.99 15.96
CA ALA A 205 -0.01 14.39 16.33
C ALA A 205 -0.77 14.74 17.62
N SER A 206 -0.12 15.48 18.50
CA SER A 206 -0.75 16.03 19.71
C SER A 206 -1.89 17.00 19.35
N PRO A 207 -2.81 17.27 20.28
CA PRO A 207 -3.84 18.29 20.09
C PRO A 207 -3.26 19.66 19.72
N GLU A 208 -2.13 20.03 20.31
CA GLU A 208 -1.40 21.27 20.05
C GLU A 208 -0.84 21.28 18.62
N GLU A 209 -0.08 20.27 18.22
CA GLU A 209 0.48 20.16 16.87
C GLU A 209 -0.62 20.13 15.80
N THR A 210 -1.70 19.38 16.06
CA THR A 210 -2.87 19.32 15.17
C THR A 210 -3.49 20.70 15.01
N ARG A 211 -3.68 21.43 16.11
CA ARG A 211 -4.23 22.78 16.07
C ARG A 211 -3.34 23.73 15.28
N GLU A 212 -2.03 23.70 15.51
CA GLU A 212 -1.08 24.54 14.79
C GLU A 212 -1.10 24.26 13.28
N ARG A 213 -1.06 22.97 12.89
CA ARG A 213 -1.15 22.53 11.49
C ARG A 213 -2.45 22.98 10.83
N VAL A 214 -3.58 22.77 11.48
CA VAL A 214 -4.91 23.16 10.95
C VAL A 214 -5.03 24.67 10.81
N MET A 215 -4.53 25.44 11.78
CA MET A 215 -4.56 26.91 11.74
C MET A 215 -3.69 27.48 10.62
N GLY A 216 -2.66 26.76 10.20
CA GLY A 216 -1.80 27.12 9.07
C GLY A 216 -2.27 26.63 7.70
N ALA A 217 -3.41 25.92 7.63
CA ALA A 217 -3.90 25.35 6.38
C ALA A 217 -4.32 26.43 5.38
N PHE A 218 -4.00 26.20 4.10
CA PHE A 218 -4.48 26.99 2.99
C PHE A 218 -6.01 26.91 2.91
N THR A 219 -6.65 28.05 2.63
CA THR A 219 -8.10 28.15 2.48
C THR A 219 -8.45 28.89 1.19
N ASP A 220 -9.12 30.04 1.25
CA ASP A 220 -9.42 30.86 0.08
C ASP A 220 -8.61 32.17 0.14
N PRO A 221 -7.70 32.43 -0.82
CA PRO A 221 -6.92 33.66 -0.85
C PRO A 221 -7.78 34.90 -1.15
N ALA A 222 -8.99 34.75 -1.69
CA ALA A 222 -9.91 35.86 -1.90
C ALA A 222 -10.55 36.34 -0.60
N ARG A 223 -10.68 35.46 0.40
CA ARG A 223 -11.20 35.78 1.73
C ARG A 223 -10.12 36.41 2.62
N LYS A 224 -9.98 37.74 2.55
CA LYS A 224 -8.97 38.49 3.31
C LYS A 224 -9.36 38.72 4.77
N TYR A 225 -10.64 38.92 5.04
CA TYR A 225 -11.18 39.15 6.37
C TYR A 225 -12.24 38.12 6.73
N ARG A 226 -12.47 37.93 8.04
CA ARG A 226 -13.46 36.97 8.55
C ARG A 226 -14.87 37.19 7.98
N GLY A 227 -15.22 38.46 7.71
CA GLY A 227 -16.51 38.86 7.15
C GLY A 227 -16.60 38.79 5.62
N ASP A 228 -15.50 38.57 4.91
CA ASP A 228 -15.52 38.43 3.45
C ASP A 228 -16.14 37.07 3.09
N PRO A 229 -16.93 36.98 1.99
CA PRO A 229 -17.33 35.70 1.44
C PRO A 229 -16.09 34.95 0.95
N GLY A 230 -16.12 33.62 1.06
CA GLY A 230 -15.14 32.71 0.49
C GLY A 230 -15.80 31.50 -0.14
#